data_AF-A0A1M7E989-F1
#
_entry.id   AF-A0A1M7E989-F1
#
_cell.length_a   1.000
_cell.length_b   1.000
_cell.length_c   1.000
_cell.angle_alpha   90.00
_cell.angle_beta   90.00
_cell.angle_gamma   90.00
#
_symmetry.space_group_name_H-M   'P 1'
#
loop_
_entity.id
_entity.type
_entity.pdbx_description
1 polymer ?
#
loop_
_entity_poly.entity_id
_entity_poly.type
_entity_poly.pdbx_seq_one_letter_code
_entity_poly.pdbx_strand_id
1 'polypeptide(L)'
;MGEPRLIGASGVDTVYASVDMYDLLGSVTSYKIGLVGRQNALELNFFTPQITFIEKIPATGESPKAVRGQVPKEDGSYEEYRTGSVLDLYLAILEPTKDGTYDLCTEECNGINVYKGHMTSAKVEFLFEDAQFNDGYATISVRASKDYRWNTDPSLDDPATVSVMMNDVVQATYSPLFFSKDGVEGIKKMPVSSSLDARKYMVMDLQGRVVQRGLTTEAEPVIKNLATGTYVVRIGAKVHRVNVR
;
A
#
# COMPACT_ATOMS: atom_id res chain seq x y z
N MET A 1 10.38 -26.26 -7.94
CA MET A 1 11.07 -26.41 -9.24
C MET A 1 10.07 -26.06 -10.33
N GLY A 2 10.46 -25.27 -11.34
CA GLY A 2 9.56 -24.89 -12.43
C GLY A 2 9.24 -26.06 -13.36
N GLU A 3 8.05 -26.06 -13.96
CA GLU A 3 7.64 -27.07 -14.92
C GLU A 3 8.26 -26.79 -16.31
N PRO A 4 8.93 -27.77 -16.94
CA PRO A 4 9.39 -27.61 -18.32
C PRO A 4 8.19 -27.51 -19.27
N ARG A 5 8.26 -26.59 -20.24
CA ARG A 5 7.26 -26.41 -21.29
C ARG A 5 7.88 -26.66 -22.66
N LEU A 6 7.19 -27.42 -23.51
CA LEU A 6 7.61 -27.67 -24.88
C LEU A 6 7.31 -26.43 -25.73
N ILE A 7 8.34 -25.93 -26.43
CA ILE A 7 8.20 -24.85 -27.40
C ILE A 7 7.88 -25.46 -28.76
N GLY A 8 6.77 -25.02 -29.38
CA GLY A 8 6.39 -25.44 -30.72
C GLY A 8 7.33 -24.87 -31.81
N ALA A 9 7.17 -25.34 -33.04
CA ALA A 9 8.00 -24.94 -34.18
C ALA A 9 8.01 -23.42 -34.46
N SER A 10 6.99 -22.70 -34.01
CA SER A 10 6.84 -21.25 -34.14
C SER A 10 7.79 -20.43 -33.24
N GLY A 11 8.45 -21.07 -32.28
CA GLY A 11 9.25 -20.37 -31.27
C GLY A 11 8.41 -19.69 -30.16
N VAL A 12 9.09 -18.97 -29.28
CA VAL A 12 8.47 -18.14 -28.22
C VAL A 12 9.08 -16.76 -28.31
N ASP A 13 8.22 -15.74 -28.38
CA ASP A 13 8.62 -14.34 -28.40
C ASP A 13 8.65 -13.73 -26.99
N THR A 14 7.67 -14.05 -26.15
CA THR A 14 7.56 -13.55 -24.77
C THR A 14 7.26 -14.69 -23.80
N VAL A 15 7.95 -14.70 -22.66
CA VAL A 15 7.69 -15.62 -21.53
C VAL A 15 7.23 -14.79 -20.34
N TYR A 16 6.08 -15.17 -19.77
CA TYR A 16 5.62 -14.65 -18.50
C TYR A 16 5.93 -15.67 -17.40
N ALA A 17 6.58 -15.22 -16.34
CA ALA A 17 6.85 -16.01 -15.15
C ALA A 17 6.26 -15.30 -13.93
N SER A 18 5.59 -16.07 -13.08
CA SER A 18 5.05 -15.64 -11.80
C SER A 18 5.44 -16.66 -10.76
N VAL A 19 5.79 -16.19 -9.57
CA VAL A 19 6.10 -17.02 -8.42
C VAL A 19 5.17 -16.58 -7.30
N ASP A 20 4.54 -17.52 -6.62
CA ASP A 20 3.77 -17.18 -5.43
C ASP A 20 4.73 -16.62 -4.37
N MET A 21 4.35 -15.54 -3.70
CA MET A 21 5.19 -14.92 -2.69
C MET A 21 5.46 -15.89 -1.52
N TYR A 22 4.55 -16.83 -1.24
CA TYR A 22 4.75 -17.89 -0.26
C TYR A 22 5.85 -18.90 -0.65
N ASP A 23 6.17 -19.00 -1.94
CA ASP A 23 7.20 -19.89 -2.46
C ASP A 23 8.59 -19.24 -2.49
N LEU A 24 8.71 -17.97 -2.09
CA LEU A 24 10.00 -17.29 -1.98
C LEU A 24 10.73 -17.75 -0.72
N LEU A 25 11.90 -18.38 -0.92
CA LEU A 25 12.72 -18.97 0.15
C LEU A 25 13.58 -17.94 0.91
N GLY A 26 13.57 -16.68 0.47
CA GLY A 26 14.29 -15.57 1.07
C GLY A 26 13.81 -14.23 0.52
N SER A 27 14.35 -13.13 1.06
CA SER A 27 13.96 -11.76 0.71
C SER A 27 14.08 -11.49 -0.79
N VAL A 28 15.10 -12.07 -1.43
CA VAL A 28 15.29 -12.12 -2.88
C VAL A 28 15.56 -13.56 -3.28
N THR A 29 14.79 -14.09 -4.23
CA THR A 29 14.96 -15.44 -4.78
C THR A 29 15.22 -15.37 -6.27
N SER A 30 16.34 -15.92 -6.72
CA SER A 30 16.73 -15.96 -8.13
C SER A 30 16.26 -17.24 -8.81
N TYR A 31 15.66 -17.10 -9.99
CA TYR A 31 15.25 -18.19 -10.85
C TYR A 31 15.92 -18.07 -12.22
N LYS A 32 16.36 -19.19 -12.79
CA LYS A 32 16.96 -19.23 -14.12
C LYS A 32 15.97 -19.74 -15.15
N ILE A 33 15.72 -18.95 -16.18
CA ILE A 33 14.93 -19.33 -17.35
C ILE A 33 15.89 -19.57 -18.51
N GLY A 34 15.96 -20.80 -18.98
CA GLY A 34 16.84 -21.19 -20.09
C GLY A 34 16.13 -22.11 -21.06
N LEU A 35 16.62 -22.13 -22.30
CA LEU A 35 16.22 -23.12 -23.29
C LEU A 35 17.09 -24.37 -23.12
N VAL A 36 16.46 -25.54 -23.11
CA VAL A 36 17.17 -26.82 -23.05
C VAL A 36 18.19 -26.88 -24.20
N GLY A 37 19.44 -27.21 -23.86
CA GLY A 37 20.55 -27.27 -24.83
C GLY A 37 21.23 -25.92 -25.13
N ARG A 38 20.82 -24.81 -24.50
CA ARG A 38 21.52 -23.51 -24.57
C ARG A 38 22.13 -23.14 -23.22
N GLN A 39 23.33 -22.58 -23.26
CA GLN A 39 24.09 -22.16 -22.06
C GLN A 39 23.61 -20.82 -21.48
N ASN A 40 22.91 -20.00 -22.27
CA ASN A 40 22.54 -18.62 -21.90
C ASN A 40 21.17 -18.58 -21.23
N ALA A 41 21.09 -18.97 -19.95
CA ALA A 41 19.89 -18.79 -19.14
C ALA A 41 19.79 -17.34 -18.64
N LEU A 42 18.59 -16.76 -18.71
CA LEU A 42 18.26 -15.49 -18.08
C LEU A 42 18.00 -15.70 -16.60
N GLU A 43 18.59 -14.86 -15.75
CA GLU A 43 18.32 -14.86 -14.31
C GLU A 43 17.25 -13.80 -13.99
N LEU A 44 16.15 -14.23 -13.39
CA LEU A 44 15.09 -13.37 -12.87
C LEU A 44 15.15 -13.37 -11.34
N ASN A 45 14.98 -12.19 -10.73
CA ASN A 45 14.94 -12.05 -9.28
C ASN A 45 13.51 -11.69 -8.87
N PHE A 46 12.97 -12.44 -7.92
CA PHE A 46 11.69 -12.16 -7.28
C PHE A 46 11.96 -11.79 -5.83
N PHE A 47 11.19 -10.86 -5.27
CA PHE A 47 11.40 -10.40 -3.91
C PHE A 47 10.10 -10.34 -3.12
N THR A 48 10.25 -10.43 -1.79
CA THR A 48 9.16 -10.11 -0.86
C THR A 48 9.39 -8.69 -0.35
N PRO A 49 8.52 -7.72 -0.68
CA PRO A 49 8.71 -6.35 -0.21
C PRO A 49 8.45 -6.25 1.29
N GLN A 50 8.93 -5.17 1.89
CA GLN A 50 8.59 -4.77 3.25
C GLN A 50 7.76 -3.49 3.23
N ILE A 51 6.92 -3.32 4.24
CA ILE A 51 6.23 -2.05 4.47
C ILE A 51 6.67 -1.49 5.83
N THR A 52 6.77 -0.18 5.93
CA THR A 52 7.12 0.49 7.19
C THR A 52 6.34 1.80 7.32
N PHE A 53 6.05 2.22 8.55
CA PHE A 53 5.49 3.53 8.79
C PHE A 53 6.56 4.60 8.65
N ILE A 54 6.16 5.78 8.16
CA ILE A 54 7.02 6.96 8.00
C ILE A 54 6.35 8.19 8.60
N GLU A 55 7.14 9.19 9.02
CA GLU A 55 6.61 10.42 9.64
C GLU A 55 5.68 11.19 8.70
N LYS A 56 6.07 11.29 7.44
CA LYS A 56 5.35 11.94 6.35
C LYS A 56 5.86 11.42 5.01
N ILE A 57 5.05 11.56 3.97
CA ILE A 57 5.56 11.39 2.59
C ILE A 57 6.56 12.53 2.32
N PRO A 58 7.81 12.20 1.96
CA PRO A 58 8.85 13.20 1.73
C PRO A 58 8.56 14.04 0.49
N ALA A 59 9.11 15.27 0.46
CA ALA A 59 9.17 16.02 -0.78
C ALA A 59 10.17 15.38 -1.75
N THR A 60 10.06 15.69 -3.04
CA THR A 60 10.98 15.17 -4.06
C THR A 60 12.44 15.43 -3.69
N GLY A 61 13.24 14.37 -3.60
CA GLY A 61 14.66 14.45 -3.23
C GLY A 61 14.96 14.32 -1.74
N GLU A 62 13.94 14.23 -0.87
CA GLU A 62 14.12 13.90 0.55
C GLU A 62 13.96 12.39 0.79
N SER A 63 14.67 11.87 1.78
CA SER A 63 14.53 10.47 2.22
C SER A 63 13.41 10.34 3.26
N PRO A 64 12.57 9.31 3.18
CA PRO A 64 11.54 9.06 4.19
C PRO A 64 12.19 8.66 5.52
N LYS A 65 11.63 9.14 6.63
CA LYS A 65 12.05 8.75 7.97
C LYS A 65 11.11 7.70 8.53
N ALA A 66 11.63 6.48 8.72
CA ALA A 66 10.89 5.38 9.29
C ALA A 66 10.55 5.63 10.77
N VAL A 67 9.34 5.25 11.17
CA VAL A 67 8.84 5.32 12.55
C VAL A 67 8.13 4.04 12.93
N ARG A 68 8.08 3.77 14.23
CA ARG A 68 7.40 2.59 14.79
C ARG A 68 6.25 2.91 15.71
N GLY A 69 6.02 4.19 15.99
CA GLY A 69 5.08 4.68 16.99
C GLY A 69 5.35 6.15 17.27
N GLN A 70 4.60 6.71 18.22
CA GLN A 70 4.89 8.04 18.74
C GLN A 70 6.20 8.03 19.52
N VAL A 71 6.90 9.17 19.49
CA VAL A 71 8.09 9.43 20.29
C VAL A 71 7.67 10.30 21.48
N PRO A 72 8.13 10.01 22.71
CA PRO A 72 7.83 10.86 23.85
C PRO A 72 8.43 12.25 23.65
N LYS A 73 7.75 13.25 24.22
CA LYS A 73 8.24 14.62 24.34
C LYS A 73 9.40 14.68 25.33
N GLU A 74 10.04 15.84 25.43
CA GLU A 74 11.17 16.04 26.36
C GLU A 74 10.81 15.78 27.83
N ASP A 75 9.54 15.98 28.21
CA ASP A 75 9.03 15.70 29.56
C ASP A 75 8.61 14.23 29.78
N GLY A 76 8.81 13.37 28.78
CA GLY A 76 8.44 11.96 28.81
C GLY A 76 6.95 11.69 28.50
N SER A 77 6.13 12.73 28.35
CA SER A 77 4.73 12.58 27.95
C SER A 77 4.58 12.31 26.46
N TYR A 78 3.42 11.81 26.06
CA TYR A 78 3.09 11.61 24.66
C TYR A 78 2.09 12.65 24.15
N GLU A 79 2.00 12.80 22.84
CA GLU A 79 0.87 13.50 22.23
C GLU A 79 -0.35 12.58 22.24
N GLU A 80 -1.46 13.02 22.81
CA GLU A 80 -2.72 12.29 22.74
C GLU A 80 -3.65 12.97 21.74
N TYR A 81 -4.10 12.22 20.73
CA TYR A 81 -5.07 12.72 19.76
C TYR A 81 -6.48 12.65 20.33
N ARG A 82 -7.37 13.52 19.86
CA ARG A 82 -8.76 13.50 20.32
C ARG A 82 -9.45 12.20 19.92
N THR A 83 -10.06 11.51 20.87
CA THR A 83 -10.90 10.34 20.58
C THR A 83 -12.00 10.73 19.59
N GLY A 84 -12.15 9.94 18.52
CA GLY A 84 -13.07 10.23 17.42
C GLY A 84 -12.51 11.13 16.32
N SER A 85 -11.34 11.75 16.51
CA SER A 85 -10.66 12.48 15.44
C SER A 85 -9.99 11.53 14.43
N VAL A 86 -9.80 12.02 13.20
CA VAL A 86 -9.16 11.27 12.13
C VAL A 86 -7.68 11.60 12.10
N LEU A 87 -6.84 10.57 12.03
CA LEU A 87 -5.40 10.68 11.88
C LEU A 87 -4.97 10.05 10.56
N ASP A 88 -4.17 10.78 9.78
CA ASP A 88 -3.44 10.17 8.67
C ASP A 88 -2.12 9.60 9.17
N LEU A 89 -1.83 8.37 8.77
CA LEU A 89 -0.52 7.74 8.93
C LEU A 89 0.01 7.40 7.54
N TYR A 90 1.33 7.39 7.42
CA TYR A 90 2.00 7.22 6.15
C TYR A 90 2.84 5.96 6.15
N LEU A 91 2.90 5.30 5.01
CA LEU A 91 3.64 4.06 4.79
C LEU A 91 4.60 4.24 3.61
N ALA A 92 5.74 3.57 3.69
CA ALA A 92 6.61 3.31 2.56
C ALA A 92 6.65 1.80 2.29
N ILE A 93 6.75 1.42 1.01
CA ILE A 93 7.04 0.06 0.57
C ILE A 93 8.47 -0.02 0.07
N LEU A 94 9.19 -1.04 0.52
CA LEU A 94 10.61 -1.21 0.32
C LEU A 94 10.89 -2.54 -0.36
N GLU A 95 11.77 -2.54 -1.36
CA GLU A 95 12.31 -3.75 -1.95
C GLU A 95 13.67 -4.10 -1.32
N PRO A 96 13.92 -5.38 -1.00
CA PRO A 96 15.23 -5.80 -0.52
C PRO A 96 16.22 -5.84 -1.69
N THR A 97 17.40 -5.30 -1.46
CA THR A 97 18.52 -5.36 -2.41
C THR A 97 19.34 -6.63 -2.23
N LYS A 98 20.23 -6.94 -3.19
CA LYS A 98 21.09 -8.13 -3.12
C LYS A 98 22.11 -8.09 -1.98
N ASP A 99 22.49 -6.91 -1.52
CA ASP A 99 23.39 -6.68 -0.38
C ASP A 99 22.65 -6.68 0.97
N GLY A 100 21.32 -6.89 0.98
CA GLY A 100 20.50 -6.97 2.19
C GLY A 100 20.09 -5.60 2.74
N THR A 101 20.31 -4.53 2.00
CA THR A 101 19.74 -3.21 2.25
C THR A 101 18.33 -3.13 1.64
N TYR A 102 17.69 -1.96 1.73
CA TYR A 102 16.33 -1.76 1.27
C TYR A 102 16.24 -0.45 0.50
N ASP A 103 15.68 -0.53 -0.69
CA ASP A 103 15.37 0.62 -1.53
C ASP A 103 13.87 0.87 -1.58
N LEU A 104 13.48 2.10 -1.88
CA LEU A 104 12.07 2.45 -2.06
C LEU A 104 11.54 1.74 -3.31
N CYS A 105 10.50 0.91 -3.15
CA CYS A 105 9.90 0.20 -4.27
C CYS A 105 8.87 1.11 -4.95
N THR A 106 9.21 1.68 -6.10
CA THR A 106 8.34 2.63 -6.81
C THR A 106 7.56 1.92 -7.90
N GLU A 107 8.17 1.65 -9.05
CA GLU A 107 7.49 1.16 -10.26
C GLU A 107 6.83 -0.22 -10.04
N GLU A 108 7.56 -1.16 -9.45
CA GLU A 108 7.14 -2.54 -9.25
C GLU A 108 6.04 -2.70 -8.20
N CYS A 109 5.99 -1.79 -7.22
CA CYS A 109 5.04 -1.85 -6.11
C CYS A 109 3.84 -0.91 -6.26
N ASN A 110 3.76 -0.17 -7.37
CA ASN A 110 2.66 0.75 -7.62
C ASN A 110 1.32 0.02 -7.77
N GLY A 111 0.30 0.55 -7.09
CA GLY A 111 -1.07 0.01 -7.12
C GLY A 111 -1.29 -1.20 -6.21
N ILE A 112 -0.29 -1.60 -5.42
CA ILE A 112 -0.45 -2.62 -4.37
C ILE A 112 -1.31 -2.05 -3.24
N ASN A 113 -2.37 -2.76 -2.88
CA ASN A 113 -3.28 -2.37 -1.80
C ASN A 113 -2.71 -2.67 -0.41
N VAL A 114 -3.12 -1.87 0.56
CA VAL A 114 -2.93 -2.16 1.99
C VAL A 114 -4.27 -2.43 2.66
N TYR A 115 -4.23 -3.27 3.69
CA TYR A 115 -5.37 -3.74 4.44
C TYR A 115 -5.15 -3.54 5.94
N LYS A 116 -6.25 -3.50 6.68
CA LYS A 116 -6.20 -3.50 8.14
C LYS A 116 -5.56 -4.80 8.64
N GLY A 117 -4.51 -4.65 9.43
CA GLY A 117 -3.83 -5.77 10.07
C GLY A 117 -4.56 -6.29 11.29
N HIS A 118 -4.43 -7.61 11.52
CA HIS A 118 -5.10 -8.32 12.61
C HIS A 118 -4.63 -7.88 14.00
N MET A 119 -3.41 -7.34 14.12
CA MET A 119 -2.85 -6.80 15.37
C MET A 119 -3.36 -5.40 15.73
N THR A 120 -4.27 -4.83 14.94
CA THR A 120 -4.84 -3.50 15.22
C THR A 120 -5.71 -3.55 16.47
N SER A 121 -5.50 -2.64 17.41
CA SER A 121 -6.27 -2.59 18.66
C SER A 121 -7.78 -2.44 18.40
N ALA A 122 -8.59 -3.01 19.30
CA ALA A 122 -10.04 -2.96 19.21
C ALA A 122 -10.56 -1.50 19.09
N LYS A 123 -11.66 -1.23 18.38
CA LYS A 123 -12.19 0.15 18.25
C LYS A 123 -11.25 1.17 17.58
N VAL A 124 -10.13 0.74 17.01
CA VAL A 124 -9.40 1.49 15.98
C VAL A 124 -9.97 1.10 14.61
N GLU A 125 -10.58 2.07 13.96
CA GLU A 125 -11.23 1.96 12.66
C GLU A 125 -10.33 2.53 11.58
N PHE A 126 -10.31 1.85 10.44
CA PHE A 126 -9.63 2.31 9.22
C PHE A 126 -10.69 2.98 8.35
N LEU A 127 -10.45 4.22 7.95
CA LEU A 127 -11.40 5.06 7.21
C LEU A 127 -11.08 5.10 5.71
N PHE A 128 -10.42 4.07 5.20
CA PHE A 128 -10.10 3.90 3.80
C PHE A 128 -10.62 2.54 3.31
N GLU A 129 -11.11 2.50 2.07
CA GLU A 129 -11.50 1.25 1.43
C GLU A 129 -10.40 0.70 0.51
N ASP A 130 -9.63 1.58 -0.15
CA ASP A 130 -8.68 1.22 -1.21
C ASP A 130 -7.34 2.00 -1.07
N ALA A 131 -6.72 2.03 0.12
CA ALA A 131 -5.39 2.62 0.23
C ALA A 131 -4.39 1.75 -0.54
N GLN A 132 -3.60 2.37 -1.41
CA GLN A 132 -2.63 1.69 -2.27
C GLN A 132 -1.32 2.48 -2.29
N PHE A 133 -0.22 1.77 -2.55
CA PHE A 133 1.07 2.40 -2.78
C PHE A 133 1.08 3.12 -4.13
N ASN A 134 1.52 4.38 -4.13
CA ASN A 134 1.81 5.18 -5.32
C ASN A 134 3.17 5.85 -5.10
N ASP A 135 4.07 5.65 -6.04
CA ASP A 135 5.47 6.07 -5.99
C ASP A 135 6.17 5.64 -4.69
N GLY A 136 5.93 4.40 -4.27
CA GLY A 136 6.50 3.83 -3.04
C GLY A 136 5.82 4.26 -1.74
N TYR A 137 4.76 5.08 -1.79
CA TYR A 137 4.10 5.60 -0.58
C TYR A 137 2.59 5.36 -0.53
N ALA A 138 2.05 5.18 0.67
CA ALA A 138 0.61 5.13 0.91
C ALA A 138 0.22 5.97 2.12
N THR A 139 -0.98 6.54 2.09
CA THR A 139 -1.61 7.21 3.23
C THR A 139 -2.79 6.37 3.69
N ILE A 140 -2.85 6.11 4.98
CA ILE A 140 -4.02 5.51 5.63
C ILE A 140 -4.64 6.51 6.60
N SER A 141 -5.96 6.46 6.74
CA SER A 141 -6.66 7.26 7.74
C SER A 141 -7.25 6.33 8.81
N VAL A 142 -7.01 6.65 10.08
CA VAL A 142 -7.51 5.89 11.22
C VAL A 142 -8.29 6.77 12.19
N ARG A 143 -9.17 6.16 12.97
CA ARG A 143 -9.90 6.80 14.05
C ARG A 143 -10.12 5.83 15.20
N ALA A 144 -9.88 6.27 16.43
CA ALA A 144 -10.26 5.51 17.62
C ALA A 144 -11.65 5.94 18.12
N SER A 145 -12.53 4.97 18.39
CA SER A 145 -13.83 5.21 19.05
C SER A 145 -13.81 4.97 20.57
N LYS A 146 -12.63 4.70 21.14
CA LYS A 146 -12.36 4.72 22.58
C LYS A 146 -11.06 5.47 22.90
N ASP A 147 -10.89 5.81 24.16
CA ASP A 147 -9.64 6.35 24.68
C ASP A 147 -8.56 5.26 24.78
N TYR A 148 -7.33 5.68 24.54
CA TYR A 148 -6.07 4.94 24.66
C TYR A 148 -5.08 5.88 25.35
N ARG A 149 -5.00 5.83 26.67
CA ARG A 149 -4.37 6.88 27.47
C ARG A 149 -2.90 6.57 27.75
N TRP A 150 -2.08 7.60 27.70
CA TRP A 150 -0.75 7.57 28.30
C TRP A 150 -0.85 7.83 29.81
N ASN A 151 0.04 7.23 30.58
CA ASN A 151 0.13 7.39 32.02
C ASN A 151 1.57 7.65 32.46
N THR A 152 1.74 8.43 33.53
CA THR A 152 3.06 8.64 34.17
C THR A 152 3.65 7.34 34.73
N ASP A 153 2.81 6.37 35.08
CA ASP A 153 3.22 4.99 35.38
C ASP A 153 3.09 4.15 34.10
N PRO A 154 4.20 3.75 33.45
CA PRO A 154 4.17 3.00 32.19
C PRO A 154 3.47 1.64 32.29
N SER A 155 3.31 1.08 33.49
CA SER A 155 2.56 -0.16 33.68
C SER A 155 1.06 0.00 33.50
N LEU A 156 0.58 1.25 33.48
CA LEU A 156 -0.82 1.63 33.30
C LEU A 156 -1.10 2.23 31.91
N ASP A 157 -0.10 2.26 31.02
CA ASP A 157 -0.29 2.71 29.64
C ASP A 157 -1.27 1.79 28.91
N ASP A 158 -2.25 2.39 28.21
CA ASP A 158 -3.15 1.68 27.28
C ASP A 158 -2.95 2.28 25.87
N PRO A 159 -1.83 1.98 25.18
CA PRO A 159 -1.60 2.50 23.83
C PRO A 159 -2.44 1.75 22.80
N ALA A 160 -2.88 2.48 21.78
CA ALA A 160 -3.39 1.87 20.56
C ALA A 160 -2.25 1.32 19.71
N THR A 161 -2.52 0.23 19.01
CA THR A 161 -1.69 -0.31 17.94
C THR A 161 -2.46 -0.21 16.63
N VAL A 162 -1.82 0.38 15.62
CA VAL A 162 -2.29 0.35 14.23
C VAL A 162 -1.45 -0.66 13.47
N SER A 163 -2.07 -1.71 12.95
CA SER A 163 -1.38 -2.69 12.12
C SER A 163 -1.88 -2.62 10.70
N VAL A 164 -0.97 -2.66 9.74
CA VAL A 164 -1.25 -2.64 8.31
C VAL A 164 -0.62 -3.86 7.68
N MET A 165 -1.33 -4.48 6.75
CA MET A 165 -0.87 -5.64 6.02
C MET A 165 -0.99 -5.39 4.52
N MET A 166 -0.03 -5.87 3.74
CA MET A 166 -0.15 -5.93 2.28
C MET A 166 -0.77 -7.27 1.85
N ASN A 167 -0.45 -8.33 2.59
CA ASN A 167 -0.98 -9.69 2.51
C ASN A 167 -0.70 -10.38 3.86
N ASP A 168 -0.93 -11.70 3.96
CA ASP A 168 -0.77 -12.39 5.25
C ASP A 168 0.70 -12.56 5.70
N VAL A 169 1.67 -12.19 4.85
CA VAL A 169 3.12 -12.28 5.16
C VAL A 169 3.71 -10.92 5.53
N VAL A 170 3.33 -9.88 4.80
CA VAL A 170 3.97 -8.55 4.89
C VAL A 170 3.09 -7.61 5.71
N GLN A 171 3.61 -7.22 6.88
CA GLN A 171 2.91 -6.38 7.85
C GLN A 171 3.83 -5.33 8.49
N ALA A 172 3.23 -4.22 8.91
CA ALA A 172 3.84 -3.21 9.77
C ALA A 172 2.92 -2.85 10.94
N THR A 173 3.52 -2.42 12.05
CA THR A 173 2.82 -1.98 13.25
C THR A 173 3.30 -0.61 13.69
N TYR A 174 2.35 0.24 14.06
CA TYR A 174 2.60 1.54 14.68
C TYR A 174 2.06 1.51 16.11
N SER A 175 2.96 1.56 17.08
CA SER A 175 2.69 1.59 18.52
C SER A 175 3.91 2.13 19.27
N PRO A 176 3.75 3.01 20.27
CA PRO A 176 2.48 3.43 20.85
C PRO A 176 1.75 4.51 20.03
N LEU A 177 0.43 4.58 20.17
CA LEU A 177 -0.42 5.67 19.69
C LEU A 177 -1.52 5.97 20.72
N PHE A 178 -1.63 7.21 21.18
CA PHE A 178 -2.57 7.56 22.25
C PHE A 178 -3.74 8.43 21.79
N PHE A 179 -4.91 8.17 22.38
CA PHE A 179 -6.17 8.89 22.16
C PHE A 179 -6.86 9.24 23.48
N SER A 180 -7.39 10.46 23.57
CA SER A 180 -8.00 11.01 24.76
C SER A 180 -9.15 11.95 24.39
N LYS A 181 -10.19 12.06 25.22
CA LYS A 181 -11.27 13.04 24.99
C LYS A 181 -10.77 14.48 24.91
N ASP A 182 -9.73 14.80 25.67
CA ASP A 182 -9.14 16.13 25.79
C ASP A 182 -7.92 16.32 24.87
N GLY A 183 -7.63 15.30 24.05
CA GLY A 183 -6.51 15.29 23.13
C GLY A 183 -6.59 16.39 22.07
N VAL A 184 -5.45 16.59 21.40
CA VAL A 184 -5.34 17.52 20.28
C VAL A 184 -6.21 17.03 19.13
N GLU A 185 -6.92 17.94 18.47
CA GLU A 185 -7.68 17.57 17.26
C GLU A 185 -6.73 17.01 16.22
N GLY A 186 -7.05 15.82 15.69
CA GLY A 186 -6.41 15.30 14.49
C GLY A 186 -6.77 16.12 13.24
N ILE A 187 -6.60 15.53 12.08
CA ILE A 187 -7.00 16.17 10.83
C ILE A 187 -8.53 16.25 10.81
N LYS A 188 -9.08 17.44 10.53
CA LYS A 188 -10.48 17.61 10.13
C LYS A 188 -10.68 17.03 8.73
N LYS A 189 -10.62 15.71 8.59
CA LYS A 189 -11.29 15.03 7.49
C LYS A 189 -12.71 14.77 7.94
N MET A 190 -13.68 15.22 7.13
CA MET A 190 -15.00 14.58 7.22
C MET A 190 -14.73 13.08 7.12
N PRO A 191 -15.29 12.22 8.00
CA PRO A 191 -15.23 10.79 7.75
C PRO A 191 -15.62 10.62 6.29
N VAL A 192 -14.85 9.84 5.54
CA VAL A 192 -15.30 9.41 4.21
C VAL A 192 -16.64 8.77 4.51
N SER A 193 -17.72 9.52 4.29
CA SER A 193 -19.04 8.95 4.31
C SER A 193 -18.90 7.81 3.33
N SER A 194 -19.34 6.62 3.69
CA SER A 194 -19.89 5.70 2.72
C SER A 194 -20.86 6.52 1.87
N SER A 195 -20.34 7.19 0.85
CA SER A 195 -21.09 8.07 -0.01
C SER A 195 -21.84 7.06 -0.83
N LEU A 196 -23.12 6.86 -0.48
CA LEU A 196 -24.05 6.04 -1.22
C LEU A 196 -24.10 6.44 -2.72
N ASP A 197 -23.52 7.60 -3.06
CA ASP A 197 -23.43 8.17 -4.40
C ASP A 197 -22.03 8.04 -5.05
N ALA A 198 -20.99 7.62 -4.31
CA ALA A 198 -19.66 7.40 -4.88
C ALA A 198 -19.65 6.14 -5.74
N ARG A 199 -19.37 6.32 -7.03
CA ARG A 199 -19.29 5.24 -8.02
C ARG A 199 -17.84 4.87 -8.22
N LYS A 200 -17.55 3.57 -8.19
CA LYS A 200 -16.26 3.04 -8.63
C LYS A 200 -16.07 3.32 -10.11
N TYR A 201 -14.91 3.85 -10.49
CA TYR A 201 -14.48 3.91 -11.87
C TYR A 201 -13.22 3.08 -12.09
N MET A 202 -13.08 2.56 -13.30
CA MET A 202 -11.94 1.77 -13.76
C MET A 202 -11.64 2.13 -15.20
N VAL A 203 -10.37 2.33 -15.51
CA VAL A 203 -9.87 2.62 -16.84
C VAL A 203 -9.05 1.42 -17.27
N MET A 204 -9.41 0.85 -18.40
CA MET A 204 -8.70 -0.27 -19.00
C MET A 204 -8.15 0.14 -20.35
N ASP A 205 -6.98 -0.38 -20.71
CA ASP A 205 -6.54 -0.35 -22.10
C ASP A 205 -7.34 -1.37 -22.94
N LEU A 206 -7.10 -1.39 -24.26
CA LEU A 206 -7.75 -2.34 -25.17
C LEU A 206 -7.32 -3.80 -24.95
N GLN A 207 -6.28 -4.05 -24.16
CA GLN A 207 -5.81 -5.39 -23.78
C GLN A 207 -6.49 -5.87 -22.48
N GLY A 208 -7.37 -5.05 -21.90
CA GLY A 208 -8.09 -5.36 -20.66
C GLY A 208 -7.26 -5.12 -19.40
N ARG A 209 -6.08 -4.50 -19.50
CA ARG A 209 -5.26 -4.15 -18.34
C ARG A 209 -5.82 -2.90 -17.70
N VAL A 210 -6.02 -2.94 -16.38
CA VAL A 210 -6.46 -1.78 -15.60
C VAL A 210 -5.29 -0.81 -15.48
N VAL A 211 -5.43 0.37 -16.08
CA VAL A 211 -4.42 1.45 -16.05
C VAL A 211 -4.71 2.48 -14.97
N GLN A 212 -5.96 2.57 -14.50
CA GLN A 212 -6.35 3.46 -13.41
C GLN A 212 -7.67 3.00 -12.77
N ARG A 213 -7.85 3.26 -11.48
CA ARG A 213 -9.11 3.04 -10.75
C ARG A 213 -9.31 4.11 -9.68
N GLY A 214 -10.54 4.31 -9.26
CA GLY A 214 -10.86 5.21 -8.15
C GLY A 214 -12.36 5.30 -7.87
N LEU A 215 -12.72 6.30 -7.06
CA LEU A 215 -14.11 6.65 -6.75
C LEU A 215 -14.42 8.03 -7.33
N THR A 216 -15.63 8.21 -7.84
CA THR A 216 -16.13 9.51 -8.24
C THR A 216 -17.58 9.71 -7.79
N THR A 217 -17.89 10.92 -7.33
CA THR A 217 -19.28 11.38 -7.12
C THR A 217 -19.80 12.16 -8.33
N GLU A 218 -18.95 12.40 -9.33
CA GLU A 218 -19.30 13.12 -10.55
C GLU A 218 -19.93 12.19 -11.59
N ALA A 219 -20.88 12.72 -12.37
CA ALA A 219 -21.49 11.96 -13.46
C ALA A 219 -20.49 11.64 -14.59
N GLU A 220 -19.50 12.52 -14.79
CA GLU A 220 -18.45 12.44 -15.79
C GLU A 220 -17.10 12.79 -15.13
N PRO A 221 -16.39 11.80 -14.54
CA PRO A 221 -15.13 12.05 -13.86
C PRO A 221 -14.04 12.53 -14.81
N VAL A 222 -13.29 13.54 -14.39
CA VAL A 222 -12.08 13.98 -15.09
C VAL A 222 -10.93 13.03 -14.77
N ILE A 223 -10.58 12.20 -15.75
CA ILE A 223 -9.47 11.23 -15.63
C ILE A 223 -8.22 11.86 -16.25
N LYS A 224 -7.17 12.02 -15.43
CA LYS A 224 -5.92 12.70 -15.81
C LYS A 224 -4.77 11.70 -15.94
N ASN A 225 -3.70 12.13 -16.62
CA ASN A 225 -2.42 11.41 -16.75
C ASN A 225 -2.51 10.08 -17.51
N LEU A 226 -3.47 9.94 -18.42
CA LEU A 226 -3.48 8.85 -19.38
C LEU A 226 -2.54 9.18 -20.55
N ALA A 227 -1.74 8.20 -20.97
CA ALA A 227 -0.98 8.32 -22.21
C ALA A 227 -1.93 8.45 -23.43
N THR A 228 -1.42 8.97 -24.55
CA THR A 228 -2.17 8.98 -25.82
C THR A 228 -2.57 7.56 -26.18
N GLY A 229 -3.86 7.31 -26.41
CA GLY A 229 -4.36 5.96 -26.62
C GLY A 229 -5.87 5.83 -26.50
N THR A 230 -6.37 4.62 -26.72
CA THR A 230 -7.79 4.27 -26.57
C THR A 230 -7.99 3.47 -25.29
N TYR A 231 -8.98 3.89 -24.50
CA TYR A 231 -9.31 3.28 -23.22
C TYR A 231 -10.78 2.93 -23.12
N VAL A 232 -11.08 1.97 -22.25
CA VAL A 232 -12.41 1.62 -21.79
C VAL A 232 -12.55 2.11 -20.35
N VAL A 233 -13.38 3.11 -20.14
CA VAL A 233 -13.71 3.68 -18.83
C VAL A 233 -15.03 3.09 -18.36
N ARG A 234 -14.99 2.32 -17.27
CA ARG A 234 -16.17 1.81 -16.58
C ARG A 234 -16.46 2.70 -15.38
N ILE A 235 -17.68 3.18 -15.21
CA ILE A 235 -18.14 3.95 -14.04
C ILE A 235 -19.42 3.27 -13.52
N GLY A 236 -19.31 2.54 -12.41
CA GLY A 236 -20.35 1.64 -11.93
C GLY A 236 -20.74 0.60 -12.99
N ALA A 237 -22.00 0.63 -13.43
CA ALA A 237 -22.52 -0.25 -14.49
C ALA A 237 -22.32 0.30 -15.91
N LYS A 238 -21.91 1.57 -16.06
CA LYS A 238 -21.72 2.20 -17.39
C LYS A 238 -20.32 1.95 -17.92
N VAL A 239 -20.19 1.80 -19.22
CA VAL A 239 -18.92 1.61 -19.93
C VAL A 239 -18.84 2.62 -21.08
N HIS A 240 -17.73 3.33 -21.15
CA HIS A 240 -17.42 4.34 -22.17
C HIS A 240 -16.10 3.99 -22.85
N ARG A 241 -16.03 4.19 -24.17
CA ARG A 241 -14.77 4.14 -24.90
C ARG A 241 -14.27 5.57 -25.10
N VAL A 242 -13.06 5.85 -24.67
CA VAL A 242 -12.45 7.18 -24.72
C VAL A 242 -11.17 7.13 -25.54
N ASN A 243 -10.97 8.13 -26.40
CA ASN A 243 -9.72 8.31 -27.14
C ASN A 243 -9.01 9.53 -26.58
N VAL A 244 -7.87 9.31 -25.95
CA VAL A 244 -6.96 10.36 -25.47
C VAL A 244 -6.01 10.70 -26.60
N ARG A 245 -5.95 11.97 -27.01
CA ARG A 245 -5.07 12.48 -28.06
C ARG A 245 -3.94 13.24 -27.42
#